data_AF-A0A6N3F1C2-F1
#
_entry.id   AF-A0A6N3F1C2-F1
#
_cell.length_a   1.000
_cell.length_b   1.000
_cell.length_c   1.000
_cell.angle_alpha   90.00
_cell.angle_beta   90.00
_cell.angle_gamma   90.00
#
_symmetry.space_group_name_H-M   'P 1'
#
loop_
_entity.id
_entity.type
_entity.pdbx_description
1 polymer ?
#
loop_
_entity_poly.entity_id
_entity_poly.type
_entity_poly.pdbx_seq_one_letter_code
_entity_poly.pdbx_strand_id
1 'polypeptide(L)'
;MREKLKTVHRRDKLFNRITLTLDDNLKYKNNMPMPLNYIYNTPLNNRYIIRCIGASRGCIDVDDNNVITDVRIYHDKYRTDRIYKENVDELLKQFIGYELVIE
;
A
#
# COMPACT_ATOMS: atom_id res chain seq x y z
N MET A 1 23.75 -12.73 26.97
CA MET A 1 23.10 -11.44 26.68
C MET A 1 22.56 -11.50 25.26
N ARG A 2 21.26 -11.33 25.06
CA ARG A 2 20.63 -11.39 23.72
C ARG A 2 21.04 -10.15 22.94
N GLU A 3 21.83 -10.33 21.89
CA GLU A 3 22.04 -9.28 20.90
C GLU A 3 20.68 -8.97 20.27
N LYS A 4 20.20 -7.75 20.53
CA LYS A 4 19.03 -7.20 19.84
C LYS A 4 19.37 -7.18 18.36
N LEU A 5 18.69 -8.03 17.59
CA LEU A 5 18.62 -7.96 16.13
C LEU A 5 18.19 -6.54 15.76
N LYS A 6 19.17 -5.67 15.51
CA LYS A 6 18.99 -4.44 14.76
C LYS A 6 18.83 -4.88 13.31
N THR A 7 17.63 -5.26 12.94
CA THR A 7 17.27 -5.44 11.53
C THR A 7 17.20 -4.04 10.94
N VAL A 8 18.38 -3.53 10.54
CA VAL A 8 18.53 -2.36 9.68
C VAL A 8 17.88 -2.73 8.36
N HIS A 9 16.56 -2.55 8.27
CA HIS A 9 15.89 -2.63 6.99
C HIS A 9 16.37 -1.43 6.19
N ARG A 10 17.09 -1.74 5.10
CA ARG A 10 17.47 -0.78 4.06
C ARG A 10 16.27 0.14 3.79
N ARG A 11 16.53 1.44 3.83
CA ARG A 11 15.62 2.54 3.51
C ARG A 11 15.26 2.58 2.02
N ASP A 12 14.96 1.43 1.42
CA ASP A 12 14.37 1.39 0.09
C ASP A 12 12.91 1.81 0.27
N LYS A 13 12.57 2.98 -0.28
CA LYS A 13 11.30 3.72 -0.10
C LYS A 13 10.10 2.76 -0.03
N LEU A 14 9.49 2.65 1.16
CA LEU A 14 8.38 1.72 1.39
C LEU A 14 7.16 2.05 0.53
N PHE A 15 6.90 3.35 0.30
CA PHE A 15 5.88 3.84 -0.62
C PHE A 15 5.97 3.19 -2.00
N ASN A 16 7.17 3.15 -2.60
CA ASN A 16 7.39 2.54 -3.91
C ASN A 16 7.10 1.03 -3.89
N ARG A 17 7.43 0.34 -2.80
CA ARG A 17 7.18 -1.11 -2.70
C ARG A 17 5.69 -1.41 -2.61
N ILE A 18 4.92 -0.58 -1.92
CA ILE A 18 3.46 -0.72 -1.84
C ILE A 18 2.83 -0.49 -3.21
N THR A 19 3.18 0.61 -3.90
CA THR A 19 2.62 0.90 -5.23
C THR A 19 3.02 -0.13 -6.28
N LEU A 20 4.27 -0.61 -6.27
CA LEU A 20 4.71 -1.73 -7.13
C LEU A 20 3.93 -3.02 -6.84
N THR A 21 3.74 -3.36 -5.56
CA THR A 21 2.95 -4.56 -5.18
C THR A 21 1.51 -4.45 -5.69
N LEU A 22 0.92 -3.25 -5.64
CA LEU A 22 -0.42 -3.02 -6.16
C LEU A 22 -0.45 -3.17 -7.68
N ASP A 23 0.48 -2.52 -8.40
CA ASP A 23 0.57 -2.56 -9.87
C ASP A 23 0.77 -3.99 -10.40
N ASP A 24 1.66 -4.78 -9.79
CA ASP A 24 1.91 -6.19 -10.14
C ASP A 24 0.69 -7.10 -9.91
N ASN A 25 -0.27 -6.63 -9.11
CA ASN A 25 -1.47 -7.38 -8.74
C ASN A 25 -2.77 -6.79 -9.29
N LEU A 26 -2.67 -5.88 -10.27
CA LEU A 26 -3.81 -5.45 -11.06
C LEU A 26 -4.30 -6.58 -11.98
N LYS A 27 -5.61 -6.79 -12.01
CA LYS A 27 -6.35 -7.62 -12.99
C LYS A 27 -6.69 -6.83 -14.26
N TYR A 28 -6.50 -5.52 -14.26
CA TYR A 28 -6.83 -4.66 -15.39
C TYR A 28 -5.86 -4.92 -16.55
N LYS A 29 -6.22 -5.88 -17.43
CA LYS A 29 -5.54 -6.11 -18.70
C LYS A 29 -5.99 -5.05 -19.70
N ASN A 30 -5.22 -3.97 -19.80
CA ASN A 30 -4.97 -3.31 -21.06
C ASN A 30 -3.54 -2.79 -21.00
N ASN A 31 -2.85 -2.75 -22.14
CA ASN A 31 -1.46 -2.31 -22.30
C ASN A 31 -1.23 -0.83 -21.89
N MET A 32 -1.65 -0.43 -20.69
CA MET A 32 -1.41 0.89 -20.14
C MET A 32 0.05 0.94 -19.67
N PRO A 33 0.87 1.84 -20.24
CA PRO A 33 2.31 1.84 -20.02
C PRO A 33 2.75 2.56 -18.74
N MET A 34 1.93 2.63 -17.68
CA MET A 34 2.22 3.46 -16.50
C MET A 34 1.80 2.83 -15.16
N PRO A 35 2.49 3.16 -14.05
CA PRO A 35 2.03 2.82 -12.72
C PRO A 35 0.65 3.43 -12.50
N LEU A 36 -0.33 2.60 -12.16
CA LEU A 36 -1.72 3.01 -12.01
C LEU A 36 -2.02 3.38 -10.57
N ASN A 37 -1.26 2.83 -9.63
CA ASN A 37 -1.42 3.06 -8.22
C ASN A 37 -0.50 4.15 -7.69
N TYR A 38 -1.05 5.02 -6.85
CA TYR A 38 -0.29 6.00 -6.09
C TYR A 38 -0.93 6.24 -4.73
N ILE A 39 -0.14 6.73 -3.78
CA ILE A 39 -0.59 7.12 -2.44
C ILE A 39 -0.45 8.64 -2.36
N TYR A 40 -1.47 9.35 -1.86
CA TYR A 40 -1.33 10.79 -1.63
C TYR A 40 -0.24 11.06 -0.60
N ASN A 41 0.58 12.09 -0.81
CA ASN A 41 1.62 12.50 0.13
C ASN A 41 1.06 13.19 1.39
N THR A 42 -0.17 13.67 1.33
CA THR A 42 -0.86 14.31 2.44
C THR A 42 -1.82 13.31 3.08
N PRO A 43 -1.59 12.89 4.33
CA PRO A 43 -2.51 12.00 5.02
C PRO A 43 -3.73 12.76 5.54
N LEU A 44 -4.84 12.04 5.70
CA LEU A 44 -6.01 12.50 6.43
C LEU A 44 -5.94 11.92 7.85
N ASN A 45 -5.48 12.71 8.81
CA ASN A 45 -5.02 12.23 10.12
C ASN A 45 -3.87 11.22 9.96
N ASN A 46 -3.93 10.06 10.61
CA ASN A 46 -2.93 9.00 10.49
C ASN A 46 -3.26 8.00 9.36
N ARG A 47 -3.89 8.47 8.27
CA ARG A 47 -4.33 7.63 7.15
C ARG A 47 -3.90 8.20 5.82
N TYR A 48 -3.17 7.42 5.06
CA TYR A 48 -2.85 7.70 3.67
C TYR A 48 -3.85 7.00 2.74
N ILE A 49 -4.21 7.64 1.64
CA ILE A 49 -5.19 7.11 0.69
C ILE A 49 -4.48 6.49 -0.51
N ILE A 50 -4.81 5.24 -0.81
CA ILE A 50 -4.40 4.53 -2.03
C ILE A 50 -5.38 4.89 -3.15
N ARG A 51 -4.85 5.32 -4.28
CA ARG A 51 -5.59 5.66 -5.49
C ARG A 51 -5.17 4.73 -6.62
N CYS A 52 -6.15 4.35 -7.44
CA CYS A 52 -5.93 3.84 -8.80
C CYS A 52 -6.72 4.76 -9.75
N ILE A 53 -6.36 4.83 -11.03
CA ILE A 53 -7.00 5.73 -12.01
C ILE A 53 -8.51 5.87 -11.78
N GLY A 54 -8.94 7.12 -11.57
CA GLY A 54 -10.36 7.49 -11.41
C GLY A 54 -10.97 7.26 -10.02
N ALA A 55 -10.32 6.58 -9.07
CA ALA A 55 -10.95 6.23 -7.80
C ALA A 55 -10.01 6.01 -6.59
N SER A 56 -10.56 6.25 -5.39
CA SER A 56 -9.94 5.84 -4.13
C SER A 56 -10.17 4.36 -3.95
N ARG A 57 -9.07 3.63 -3.79
CA ARG A 57 -9.05 2.17 -3.79
C ARG A 57 -8.61 1.56 -2.49
N GLY A 58 -8.15 2.34 -1.54
CA GLY A 58 -7.76 1.80 -0.26
C GLY A 58 -7.16 2.84 0.65
N CYS A 59 -6.61 2.36 1.75
CA CYS A 59 -5.91 3.20 2.70
C CYS A 59 -4.78 2.45 3.39
N ILE A 60 -3.84 3.22 3.93
CA ILE A 60 -2.77 2.79 4.82
C ILE A 60 -2.94 3.60 6.11
N ASP A 61 -3.17 2.92 7.22
CA ASP A 61 -3.18 3.53 8.54
C ASP A 61 -1.76 3.45 9.13
N VAL A 62 -1.32 4.52 9.78
CA VAL A 62 -0.02 4.61 10.44
C VAL A 62 -0.18 5.01 11.91
N ASP A 63 0.87 4.85 12.71
CA ASP A 63 0.99 5.48 14.02
C ASP A 63 1.67 6.85 13.93
N ASP A 64 1.90 7.48 15.09
CA ASP A 64 2.53 8.81 15.19
C ASP A 64 4.00 8.82 14.72
N ASN A 65 4.61 7.65 14.52
CA ASN A 65 5.97 7.48 13.99
C ASN A 65 5.96 7.06 12.50
N ASN A 66 4.84 7.21 11.80
CA ASN A 66 4.62 6.72 10.44
C ASN A 66 4.80 5.21 10.27
N VAL A 67 4.70 4.41 11.34
CA VAL A 67 4.73 2.96 11.25
C VAL A 67 3.38 2.45 10.79
N ILE A 68 3.35 1.64 9.74
CA ILE A 68 2.11 1.08 9.19
C ILE A 68 1.46 0.16 10.21
N THR A 69 0.20 0.45 10.53
CA THR A 69 -0.63 -0.33 11.45
C THR A 69 -1.71 -1.15 10.73
N ASP A 70 -2.18 -0.69 9.57
CA ASP A 70 -3.16 -1.40 8.74
C ASP A 70 -3.02 -1.01 7.26
N VAL A 71 -3.36 -1.92 6.35
CA VAL A 71 -3.45 -1.66 4.90
C VAL A 71 -4.66 -2.38 4.34
N ARG A 72 -5.52 -1.66 3.61
CA ARG A 72 -6.77 -2.21 3.09
C ARG A 72 -7.07 -1.69 1.70
N ILE A 73 -7.59 -2.56 0.84
CA ILE A 73 -8.22 -2.22 -0.43
C ILE A 73 -9.75 -2.23 -0.27
N TYR A 74 -10.38 -1.20 -0.83
CA TYR A 74 -11.83 -1.08 -0.89
C TYR A 74 -12.35 -1.85 -2.09
N HIS A 75 -13.36 -2.67 -1.82
CA HIS A 75 -14.22 -3.22 -2.85
C HIS A 75 -15.54 -2.45 -2.85
N ASP A 76 -16.14 -2.29 -4.03
CA ASP A 76 -17.51 -1.82 -4.10
C ASP A 76 -18.43 -2.81 -3.36
N LYS A 77 -19.59 -2.32 -2.89
CA LYS A 77 -20.56 -3.11 -2.12
C LYS A 77 -20.91 -4.46 -2.79
N TYR A 78 -20.86 -4.50 -4.12
CA TYR A 78 -21.22 -5.67 -4.93
C TYR A 78 -19.99 -6.49 -5.41
N ARG A 79 -18.77 -6.11 -5.03
CA ARG A 79 -17.50 -6.71 -5.52
C ARG A 79 -17.45 -6.84 -7.05
N THR A 80 -18.11 -5.93 -7.74
CA THR A 80 -18.12 -5.85 -9.21
C THR A 80 -16.81 -5.27 -9.73
N ASP A 81 -16.13 -4.48 -8.91
CA ASP A 81 -14.90 -3.80 -9.27
C ASP A 81 -13.67 -4.62 -8.83
N ARG A 82 -13.44 -5.73 -9.54
CA ARG A 82 -12.32 -6.65 -9.30
C ARG A 82 -11.03 -6.15 -9.97
N ILE A 83 -10.61 -4.93 -9.64
CA ILE A 83 -9.38 -4.35 -10.19
C ILE A 83 -8.13 -5.09 -9.71
N TYR A 84 -8.12 -5.62 -8.49
CA TYR A 84 -6.97 -6.34 -7.94
C TYR A 84 -7.21 -7.84 -7.81
N LYS A 85 -6.12 -8.60 -7.75
CA LYS A 85 -6.09 -10.02 -7.34
C LYS A 85 -6.69 -10.18 -5.95
N GLU A 86 -7.35 -11.32 -5.72
CA GLU A 86 -8.12 -11.56 -4.49
C GLU A 86 -7.24 -11.65 -3.24
N ASN A 87 -5.94 -11.89 -3.39
CA ASN A 87 -4.96 -11.98 -2.32
C ASN A 87 -4.18 -10.66 -2.09
N VAL A 88 -4.53 -9.57 -2.77
CA VAL A 88 -3.74 -8.32 -2.67
C VAL A 88 -3.73 -7.78 -1.24
N ASP A 89 -4.84 -7.86 -0.51
CA ASP A 89 -4.90 -7.39 0.88
C ASP A 89 -3.91 -8.16 1.77
N GLU A 90 -3.82 -9.48 1.62
CA GLU A 90 -2.86 -10.30 2.37
C GLU A 90 -1.41 -9.99 1.99
N LEU A 91 -1.14 -9.70 0.71
CA LEU A 91 0.19 -9.28 0.29
C LEU A 91 0.57 -7.93 0.90
N LEU A 92 -0.37 -7.00 1.04
CA LEU A 92 -0.10 -5.67 1.61
C LEU A 92 0.15 -5.72 3.12
N LYS A 93 -0.46 -6.69 3.84
CA LYS A 93 -0.22 -6.88 5.28
C LYS A 93 1.23 -7.18 5.62
N GLN A 94 2.05 -7.65 4.67
CA GLN A 94 3.49 -7.84 4.89
C GLN A 94 4.22 -6.53 5.26
N PHE A 95 3.63 -5.38 4.93
CA PHE A 95 4.20 -4.06 5.22
C PHE A 95 3.79 -3.50 6.59
N ILE A 96 2.93 -4.19 7.35
CA ILE A 96 2.59 -3.79 8.72
C ILE A 96 3.86 -3.85 9.60
N GLY A 97 4.07 -2.83 10.42
CA GLY A 97 5.26 -2.67 11.26
C GLY A 97 6.45 -2.00 10.57
N TYR A 98 6.33 -1.65 9.28
CA TYR A 98 7.34 -0.88 8.56
C TYR A 98 7.02 0.62 8.60
N GLU A 99 8.07 1.44 8.61
CA GLU A 99 7.95 2.91 8.50
C GLU A 99 7.60 3.32 7.07
N LEU A 100 6.49 4.02 6.91
CA LEU A 100 6.05 4.60 5.65
C LEU A 100 6.84 5.88 5.38
N VAL A 101 7.63 5.86 4.31
CA VAL A 101 8.40 7.02 3.83
C VAL A 101 7.77 7.52 2.54
N ILE A 102 7.26 8.75 2.56
CA ILE A 102 6.71 9.45 1.40
C ILE A 102 7.53 10.72 1.18
N GLU A 103 7.97 10.93 -0.06
CA GLU A 103 8.71 12.13 -0.51
C GLU A 103 7.82 13.06 -1.32
#